data_AF-A0A7G8PPQ4-F1
#
_entry.id   AF-A0A7G8PPQ4-F1
#
_cell.length_a   1.000
_cell.length_b   1.000
_cell.length_c   1.000
_cell.angle_alpha   90.00
_cell.angle_beta   90.00
_cell.angle_gamma   90.00
#
_symmetry.space_group_name_H-M   'P 1'
#
loop_
_entity.id
_entity.type
_entity.pdbx_description
1 polymer ?
#
loop_
_entity_poly.entity_id
_entity_poly.type
_entity_poly.pdbx_seq_one_letter_code
_entity_poly.pdbx_strand_id
1 'polypeptide(L)'
;MSVLGAFLSTWDDARATLGAGTPVDGSRFDMGGRLDELHRTVAAATPGSAWTGSSAEAYTDRNHQLAATLARLAELDRRLGAEVDRSAQVVAAGRRDLDTVKQWVLSAAASVPPNAAGERALMPVVSKGVADVADIVQRSNSDMSGIAARIRDIGTGYQALTGREGRDGDSTDPDGKPTDQPGTPGESGIPPPPPWAKHDGGSGEWDSQPWYSRADDAAFKAAIEAGLPVIEQKWPHAAELLDHYLDNTGSPYNLDVNSMMGDIPQMQARADAMINDQVNRIVSEAAATGQYGQPVPFRTPWQGYYMDSDANPDWYRAVGGVDMSAGGVVTVYPPDSPGGQPRVHVESQVNVADRYNWDAGKETQIGPITISDAQMAGLQTAGLAREFDIAGASSVSTYDGVPR
;
A
#
# COMPACT_ATOMS: atom_id res chain seq x y z
N MET A 1 46.41 -7.26 27.86
CA MET A 1 45.24 -8.12 27.55
C MET A 1 45.75 -9.55 27.47
N SER A 2 45.14 -10.51 28.16
CA SER A 2 45.58 -11.91 28.10
C SER A 2 45.12 -12.57 26.79
N VAL A 3 45.81 -13.65 26.38
CA VAL A 3 45.48 -14.41 25.16
C VAL A 3 44.05 -14.97 25.21
N LEU A 4 43.60 -15.40 26.40
CA LEU A 4 42.22 -15.83 26.63
C LEU A 4 41.23 -14.67 26.51
N GLY A 5 41.56 -13.48 27.02
CA GLY A 5 40.70 -12.30 26.91
C GLY A 5 40.48 -11.88 25.46
N ALA A 6 41.53 -11.96 24.62
CA ALA A 6 41.42 -11.69 23.19
C ALA A 6 40.49 -12.70 22.49
N PHE A 7 40.63 -14.00 22.80
CA PHE A 7 39.73 -15.03 22.27
C PHE A 7 38.27 -14.78 22.66
N LEU A 8 38.00 -14.46 23.93
CA LEU A 8 36.65 -14.21 24.41
C LEU A 8 35.99 -13.03 23.69
N SER A 9 36.76 -11.96 23.43
CA SER A 9 36.27 -10.83 22.62
C SER A 9 35.93 -11.25 21.19
N THR A 10 36.81 -12.00 20.51
CA THR A 10 36.55 -12.51 19.15
C THR A 10 35.33 -13.42 19.11
N TRP A 11 35.15 -14.24 20.14
CA TRP A 11 33.98 -15.10 20.28
C TRP A 11 32.69 -14.29 20.48
N ASP A 12 32.71 -13.27 21.35
CA ASP A 12 31.56 -12.40 21.60
C ASP A 12 31.14 -11.67 20.30
N ASP A 13 32.11 -11.15 19.55
CA ASP A 13 31.90 -10.50 18.25
C ASP A 13 31.26 -11.49 17.25
N ALA A 14 31.82 -12.70 17.11
CA ALA A 14 31.28 -13.74 16.24
C ALA A 14 29.85 -14.14 16.65
N ARG A 15 29.60 -14.31 17.95
CA ARG A 15 28.28 -14.67 18.49
C ARG A 15 27.24 -13.58 18.21
N ALA A 16 27.64 -12.31 18.21
CA ALA A 16 26.79 -11.17 17.89
C ALA A 16 26.36 -11.16 16.40
N THR A 17 27.21 -11.61 15.48
CA THR A 17 26.86 -11.71 14.04
C THR A 17 25.71 -12.68 13.76
N LEU A 18 25.49 -13.66 14.63
CA LEU A 18 24.37 -14.61 14.57
C LEU A 18 23.13 -14.11 15.33
N GLY A 19 23.12 -12.86 15.79
CA GLY A 19 22.01 -12.21 16.48
C GLY A 19 21.73 -12.72 17.91
N ALA A 20 20.69 -12.18 18.53
CA ALA A 20 20.21 -12.55 19.86
C ALA A 20 18.79 -13.14 19.82
N GLY A 21 18.29 -13.65 20.94
CA GLY A 21 16.92 -14.19 21.07
C GLY A 21 16.66 -15.51 20.35
N THR A 22 15.43 -16.01 20.39
CA THR A 22 15.02 -17.20 19.63
C THR A 22 14.96 -16.84 18.14
N PRO A 23 15.66 -17.55 17.23
CA PRO A 23 15.51 -17.32 15.80
C PRO A 23 14.06 -17.48 15.38
N VAL A 24 13.60 -16.62 14.48
CA VAL A 24 12.21 -16.67 14.01
C VAL A 24 12.02 -17.87 13.09
N ASP A 25 11.03 -18.70 13.38
CA ASP A 25 10.69 -19.86 12.56
C ASP A 25 9.79 -19.50 11.36
N GLY A 26 9.64 -20.46 10.47
CA GLY A 26 8.88 -20.35 9.24
C GLY A 26 7.37 -20.39 9.42
N SER A 27 6.86 -20.67 10.62
CA SER A 27 5.42 -20.91 10.84
C SER A 27 4.54 -19.71 10.49
N ARG A 28 5.09 -18.49 10.61
CA ARG A 28 4.41 -17.25 10.21
C ARG A 28 4.31 -17.05 8.69
N PHE A 29 5.07 -17.82 7.91
CA PHE A 29 5.10 -17.80 6.44
C PHE A 29 4.56 -19.11 5.84
N ASP A 30 3.79 -19.89 6.61
CA ASP A 30 3.10 -21.11 6.17
C ASP A 30 1.57 -20.95 6.37
N MET A 31 1.00 -20.06 5.57
CA MET A 31 -0.43 -19.99 5.26
C MET A 31 -0.89 -21.07 4.27
N GLY A 32 -0.02 -22.00 3.86
CA GLY A 32 -0.31 -23.03 2.86
C GLY A 32 -1.59 -23.81 3.15
N GLY A 33 -1.87 -24.15 4.41
CA GLY A 33 -3.11 -24.84 4.80
C GLY A 33 -4.39 -24.03 4.54
N ARG A 34 -4.34 -22.71 4.76
CA ARG A 34 -5.46 -21.79 4.53
C ARG A 34 -5.65 -21.53 3.03
N LEU A 35 -4.55 -21.41 2.30
CA LEU A 35 -4.55 -21.29 0.84
C LEU A 35 -5.05 -22.57 0.15
N ASP A 36 -4.73 -23.75 0.69
CA ASP A 36 -5.25 -25.03 0.20
C ASP A 36 -6.76 -25.18 0.45
N GLU A 37 -7.26 -24.64 1.56
CA GLU A 37 -8.70 -24.60 1.85
C GLU A 37 -9.44 -23.65 0.90
N LEU A 38 -8.88 -22.48 0.64
CA LEU A 38 -9.39 -21.54 -0.38
C LEU A 38 -9.35 -22.17 -1.76
N HIS A 39 -8.24 -22.81 -2.15
CA HIS A 39 -8.11 -23.56 -3.40
C HIS A 39 -9.24 -24.59 -3.54
N ARG A 40 -9.48 -25.40 -2.51
CA ARG A 40 -10.56 -26.41 -2.50
C ARG A 40 -11.95 -25.77 -2.64
N THR A 41 -12.18 -24.66 -1.95
CA THR A 41 -13.46 -23.94 -1.99
C THR A 41 -13.73 -23.38 -3.38
N VAL A 42 -12.73 -22.69 -3.96
CA VAL A 42 -12.79 -22.15 -5.32
C VAL A 42 -12.97 -23.29 -6.32
N ALA A 43 -12.15 -24.33 -6.28
CA ALA A 43 -12.28 -25.49 -7.17
C ALA A 43 -13.65 -26.20 -7.10
N ALA A 44 -14.30 -26.19 -5.93
CA ALA A 44 -15.64 -26.75 -5.75
C ALA A 44 -16.78 -25.84 -6.25
N ALA A 45 -16.53 -24.54 -6.38
CA ALA A 45 -17.48 -23.55 -6.90
C ALA A 45 -17.63 -23.69 -8.42
N THR A 46 -18.28 -24.77 -8.87
CA THR A 46 -18.56 -25.01 -10.29
C THR A 46 -20.01 -24.65 -10.63
N PRO A 47 -20.30 -24.20 -11.87
CA PRO A 47 -21.67 -24.00 -12.31
C PRO A 47 -22.51 -25.26 -12.13
N GLY A 48 -23.64 -25.15 -11.43
CA GLY A 48 -24.59 -26.25 -11.29
C GLY A 48 -25.33 -26.53 -12.60
N SER A 49 -26.05 -27.65 -12.68
CA SER A 49 -26.74 -28.10 -13.91
C SER A 49 -27.77 -27.13 -14.49
N ALA A 50 -28.20 -26.12 -13.72
CA ALA A 50 -29.13 -25.08 -14.14
C ALA A 50 -28.46 -23.88 -14.84
N TRP A 51 -27.14 -23.71 -14.70
CA TRP A 51 -26.39 -22.62 -15.31
C TRP A 51 -25.47 -23.18 -16.39
N THR A 52 -25.82 -22.92 -17.66
CA THR A 52 -25.14 -23.45 -18.84
C THR A 52 -24.93 -22.36 -19.89
N GLY A 53 -24.10 -22.65 -20.90
CA GLY A 53 -23.74 -21.71 -21.96
C GLY A 53 -22.41 -20.99 -21.71
N SER A 54 -22.05 -20.09 -22.63
CA SER A 54 -20.71 -19.47 -22.68
C SER A 54 -20.30 -18.72 -21.41
N SER A 55 -21.24 -18.12 -20.67
CA SER A 55 -20.95 -17.46 -19.40
C SER A 55 -20.61 -18.45 -18.28
N ALA A 56 -21.22 -19.63 -18.28
CA ALA A 56 -20.90 -20.70 -17.33
C ALA A 56 -19.52 -21.30 -17.64
N GLU A 57 -19.20 -21.50 -18.92
CA GLU A 57 -17.88 -21.96 -19.39
C GLU A 57 -16.78 -20.95 -19.01
N ALA A 58 -16.98 -19.67 -19.29
CA ALA A 58 -16.03 -18.61 -18.92
C ALA A 58 -15.80 -18.52 -17.41
N TYR A 59 -16.86 -18.70 -16.61
CA TYR A 59 -16.75 -18.79 -15.15
C TYR A 59 -15.93 -20.02 -14.73
N THR A 60 -16.20 -21.20 -15.29
CA THR A 60 -15.42 -22.41 -15.01
C THR A 60 -13.95 -22.23 -15.34
N ASP A 61 -13.62 -21.70 -16.51
CA ASP A 61 -12.24 -21.44 -16.92
C ASP A 61 -11.56 -20.46 -15.97
N ARG A 62 -12.24 -19.38 -15.57
CA ARG A 62 -11.70 -18.42 -14.62
C ARG A 62 -11.49 -19.03 -13.23
N ASN A 63 -12.44 -19.84 -12.78
CA ASN A 63 -12.38 -20.52 -11.50
C ASN A 63 -11.24 -21.55 -11.45
N HIS A 64 -10.99 -22.25 -12.56
CA HIS A 64 -9.82 -23.13 -12.70
C HIS A 64 -8.50 -22.36 -12.65
N GLN A 65 -8.41 -21.20 -13.29
CA GLN A 65 -7.23 -20.33 -13.22
C GLN A 65 -6.98 -19.84 -11.78
N LEU A 66 -8.03 -19.36 -11.10
CA LEU A 66 -7.94 -18.92 -9.70
C LEU A 66 -7.51 -20.06 -8.77
N ALA A 67 -8.09 -21.25 -8.94
CA ALA A 67 -7.70 -22.43 -8.18
C ALA A 67 -6.22 -22.78 -8.44
N ALA A 68 -5.75 -22.72 -9.68
CA ALA A 68 -4.34 -22.96 -10.01
C ALA A 68 -3.39 -21.93 -9.38
N THR A 69 -3.76 -20.65 -9.38
CA THR A 69 -3.00 -19.58 -8.71
C THR A 69 -2.93 -19.82 -7.21
N LEU A 70 -4.05 -20.13 -6.55
CA LEU A 70 -4.08 -20.43 -5.11
C LEU A 70 -3.22 -21.64 -4.74
N ALA A 71 -3.25 -22.69 -5.55
CA ALA A 71 -2.40 -23.86 -5.34
C ALA A 71 -0.90 -23.51 -5.48
N ARG A 72 -0.55 -22.65 -6.45
CA ARG A 72 0.82 -22.20 -6.64
C ARG A 72 1.28 -21.26 -5.50
N LEU A 73 0.41 -20.38 -5.03
CA LEU A 73 0.67 -19.55 -3.84
C LEU A 73 0.93 -20.42 -2.62
N ALA A 74 0.07 -21.42 -2.36
CA ALA A 74 0.23 -22.34 -1.24
C ALA A 74 1.58 -23.08 -1.28
N GLU A 75 2.02 -23.46 -2.48
CA GLU A 75 3.32 -24.11 -2.66
C GLU A 75 4.51 -23.18 -2.43
N LEU A 76 4.47 -21.96 -2.97
CA LEU A 76 5.52 -20.97 -2.76
C LEU A 76 5.65 -20.59 -1.28
N ASP A 77 4.52 -20.50 -0.59
CA ASP A 77 4.43 -20.15 0.82
C ASP A 77 5.03 -21.23 1.73
N ARG A 78 4.65 -22.50 1.52
CA ARG A 78 5.31 -23.63 2.19
C ARG A 78 6.83 -23.66 1.95
N ARG A 79 7.26 -23.36 0.72
CA ARG A 79 8.69 -23.29 0.39
C ARG A 79 9.38 -22.14 1.12
N LEU A 80 8.74 -20.97 1.22
CA LEU A 80 9.25 -19.82 1.96
C LEU A 80 9.40 -20.13 3.45
N GLY A 81 8.34 -20.64 4.08
CA GLY A 81 8.36 -21.09 5.47
C GLY A 81 9.50 -22.08 5.73
N ALA A 82 9.67 -23.08 4.87
CA ALA A 82 10.75 -24.06 4.99
C ALA A 82 12.17 -23.45 4.87
N GLU A 83 12.38 -22.43 4.03
CA GLU A 83 13.68 -21.75 3.94
C GLU A 83 13.95 -20.85 5.16
N VAL A 84 12.91 -20.23 5.72
CA VAL A 84 13.01 -19.47 6.99
C VAL A 84 13.35 -20.42 8.15
N ASP A 85 12.72 -21.58 8.23
CA ASP A 85 13.09 -22.62 9.21
C ASP A 85 14.55 -23.04 9.08
N ARG A 86 15.02 -23.25 7.85
CA ARG A 86 16.44 -23.55 7.61
C ARG A 86 17.35 -22.41 8.06
N SER A 87 16.92 -21.16 7.87
CA SER A 87 17.69 -20.00 8.35
C SER A 87 17.83 -19.97 9.86
N ALA A 88 16.72 -20.23 10.57
CA ALA A 88 16.68 -20.35 12.02
C ALA A 88 17.57 -21.49 12.52
N GLN A 89 17.55 -22.63 11.83
CA GLN A 89 18.38 -23.79 12.16
C GLN A 89 19.88 -23.52 12.03
N VAL A 90 20.32 -22.84 10.97
CA VAL A 90 21.74 -22.47 10.79
C VAL A 90 22.19 -21.52 11.89
N VAL A 91 21.37 -20.51 12.23
CA VAL A 91 21.67 -19.60 13.35
C VAL A 91 21.77 -20.37 14.67
N ALA A 92 20.79 -21.24 14.96
CA ALA A 92 20.80 -22.05 16.19
C ALA A 92 22.00 -23.00 16.24
N ALA A 93 22.37 -23.63 15.12
CA ALA A 93 23.53 -24.51 15.01
C ALA A 93 24.84 -23.74 15.22
N GLY A 94 25.05 -22.64 14.49
CA GLY A 94 26.26 -21.82 14.62
C GLY A 94 26.47 -21.31 16.05
N ARG A 95 25.40 -20.90 16.74
CA ARG A 95 25.48 -20.49 18.15
C ARG A 95 25.91 -21.63 19.07
N ARG A 96 25.32 -22.83 18.92
CA ARG A 96 25.70 -24.02 19.70
C ARG A 96 27.15 -24.44 19.44
N ASP A 97 27.60 -24.35 18.20
CA ASP A 97 28.98 -24.69 17.82
C ASP A 97 29.97 -23.68 18.42
N LEU A 98 29.65 -22.38 18.35
CA LEU A 98 30.42 -21.32 19.01
C LEU A 98 30.50 -21.57 20.52
N ASP A 99 29.39 -21.87 21.20
CA ASP A 99 29.38 -22.18 22.63
C ASP A 99 30.28 -23.38 22.97
N THR A 100 30.27 -24.40 22.11
CA THR A 100 31.12 -25.59 22.25
C THR A 100 32.62 -25.23 22.18
N VAL A 101 33.01 -24.39 21.20
CA VAL A 101 34.41 -23.93 21.08
C VAL A 101 34.82 -23.10 22.30
N LYS A 102 33.95 -22.20 22.79
CA LYS A 102 34.21 -21.39 24.00
C LYS A 102 34.46 -22.28 25.22
N GLN A 103 33.61 -23.27 25.45
CA GLN A 103 33.77 -24.20 26.57
C GLN A 103 35.06 -25.01 26.50
N TRP A 104 35.47 -25.43 25.31
CA TRP A 104 36.73 -26.13 25.10
C TRP A 104 37.94 -25.26 25.46
N VAL A 105 37.99 -24.01 24.98
CA VAL A 105 39.07 -23.07 25.29
C VAL A 105 39.11 -22.71 26.78
N LEU A 106 37.96 -22.47 27.41
CA LEU A 106 37.87 -22.20 28.85
C LEU A 106 38.34 -23.38 29.70
N SER A 107 38.01 -24.61 29.29
CA SER A 107 38.44 -25.82 29.98
C SER A 107 39.96 -26.01 29.90
N ALA A 108 40.56 -25.72 28.74
CA ALA A 108 42.01 -25.72 28.59
C ALA A 108 42.68 -24.62 29.43
N ALA A 109 42.10 -23.42 29.47
CA ALA A 109 42.58 -22.32 30.31
C ALA A 109 42.58 -22.67 31.81
N ALA A 110 41.57 -23.38 32.29
CA ALA A 110 41.49 -23.84 33.67
C ALA A 110 42.57 -24.89 34.03
N SER A 111 43.15 -25.56 33.03
CA SER A 111 44.16 -26.61 33.24
C SER A 111 45.60 -26.09 33.35
N VAL A 112 45.83 -24.80 33.07
CA VAL A 112 47.18 -24.20 33.11
C VAL A 112 47.36 -23.22 34.28
N PRO A 113 48.59 -23.03 34.79
CA PRO A 113 48.85 -22.03 35.83
C PRO A 113 48.65 -20.58 35.32
N PRO A 114 48.17 -19.64 36.15
CA PRO A 114 47.98 -18.24 35.77
C PRO A 114 49.30 -17.46 35.79
N ASN A 115 50.25 -17.86 34.94
CA ASN A 115 51.56 -17.22 34.79
C ASN A 115 52.03 -17.25 33.32
N ALA A 116 53.19 -16.65 33.04
CA ALA A 116 53.74 -16.56 31.69
C ALA A 116 54.00 -17.93 31.01
N ALA A 117 54.23 -19.00 31.78
CA ALA A 117 54.38 -20.35 31.22
C ALA A 117 53.02 -20.93 30.81
N GLY A 118 51.97 -20.71 31.61
CA GLY A 118 50.60 -21.09 31.26
C GLY A 118 50.05 -20.31 30.08
N GLU A 119 50.35 -19.00 29.97
CA GLU A 119 49.97 -18.21 28.79
C GLU A 119 50.59 -18.76 27.50
N ARG A 120 51.88 -19.14 27.52
CA ARG A 120 52.54 -19.77 26.36
C ARG A 120 51.94 -21.12 26.00
N ALA A 121 51.53 -21.90 27.00
CA ALA A 121 50.89 -23.19 26.79
C ALA A 121 49.48 -23.06 26.17
N LEU A 122 48.78 -21.95 26.42
CA LEU A 122 47.43 -21.70 25.88
C LEU A 122 47.41 -21.20 24.44
N MET A 123 48.50 -20.59 23.96
CA MET A 123 48.60 -20.04 22.60
C MET A 123 48.07 -20.98 21.50
N PRO A 124 48.51 -22.25 21.38
CA PRO A 124 48.03 -23.13 20.31
C PRO A 124 46.53 -23.46 20.42
N VAL A 125 46.01 -23.60 21.64
CA VAL A 125 44.58 -23.86 21.89
C VAL A 125 43.75 -22.65 21.45
N VAL A 126 44.17 -21.46 21.84
CA VAL A 126 43.49 -20.21 21.46
C VAL A 126 43.56 -19.98 19.96
N SER A 127 44.72 -20.19 19.33
CA SER A 127 44.86 -20.07 17.87
C SER A 127 43.92 -21.02 17.12
N LYS A 128 43.80 -22.27 17.58
CA LYS A 128 42.82 -23.21 17.03
C LYS A 128 41.38 -22.76 17.29
N GLY A 129 41.08 -22.30 18.50
CA GLY A 129 39.74 -21.80 18.85
C GLY A 129 39.31 -20.62 17.97
N VAL A 130 40.21 -19.68 17.69
CA VAL A 130 39.95 -18.57 16.77
C VAL A 130 39.71 -19.07 15.34
N ALA A 131 40.50 -20.05 14.86
CA ALA A 131 40.29 -20.65 13.54
C ALA A 131 38.93 -21.37 13.44
N ASP A 132 38.57 -22.17 14.46
CA ASP A 132 37.28 -22.88 14.50
C ASP A 132 36.10 -21.88 14.56
N VAL A 133 36.23 -20.76 15.29
CA VAL A 133 35.25 -19.65 15.29
C VAL A 133 35.09 -19.05 13.89
N ALA A 134 36.21 -18.76 13.21
CA ALA A 134 36.18 -18.20 11.85
C ALA A 134 35.51 -19.17 10.86
N ASP A 135 35.82 -20.47 10.94
CA ASP A 135 35.21 -21.51 10.10
C ASP A 135 33.70 -21.61 10.32
N ILE A 136 33.23 -21.54 11.57
CA ILE A 136 31.79 -21.56 11.90
C ILE A 136 31.08 -20.36 11.28
N VAL A 137 31.64 -19.15 11.42
CA VAL A 137 31.06 -17.94 10.84
C VAL A 137 31.04 -18.02 9.31
N GLN A 138 32.12 -18.48 8.69
CA GLN A 138 32.19 -18.61 7.23
C GLN A 138 31.18 -19.63 6.68
N ARG A 139 31.05 -20.80 7.32
CA ARG A 139 30.04 -21.80 6.93
C ARG A 139 28.62 -21.27 7.10
N SER A 140 28.33 -20.64 8.25
CA SER A 140 27.02 -20.06 8.52
C SER A 140 26.66 -18.99 7.48
N ASN A 141 27.61 -18.15 7.08
CA ASN A 141 27.42 -17.13 6.05
C ASN A 141 27.21 -17.73 4.65
N SER A 142 27.93 -18.80 4.31
CA SER A 142 27.74 -19.54 3.05
C SER A 142 26.35 -20.15 2.98
N ASP A 143 25.91 -20.79 4.07
CA ASP A 143 24.58 -21.40 4.16
C ASP A 143 23.46 -20.35 4.09
N MET A 144 23.62 -19.22 4.79
CA MET A 144 22.71 -18.07 4.70
C MET A 144 22.62 -17.52 3.28
N SER A 145 23.76 -17.39 2.58
CA SER A 145 23.79 -16.90 1.20
C SER A 145 23.05 -17.85 0.24
N GLY A 146 23.19 -19.17 0.44
CA GLY A 146 22.45 -20.17 -0.32
C GLY A 146 20.94 -20.13 -0.04
N ILE A 147 20.55 -19.95 1.22
CA ILE A 147 19.14 -19.76 1.61
C ILE A 147 18.59 -18.47 0.97
N ALA A 148 19.31 -17.36 1.05
CA ALA A 148 18.92 -16.09 0.45
C ALA A 148 18.76 -16.18 -1.09
N ALA A 149 19.59 -16.98 -1.77
CA ALA A 149 19.42 -17.24 -3.19
C ALA A 149 18.11 -18.01 -3.50
N ARG A 150 17.78 -19.03 -2.69
CA ARG A 150 16.53 -19.79 -2.85
C ARG A 150 15.29 -18.98 -2.48
N ILE A 151 15.37 -18.13 -1.46
CA ILE A 151 14.30 -17.19 -1.12
C ILE A 151 14.06 -16.21 -2.27
N ARG A 152 15.12 -15.69 -2.91
CA ARG A 152 14.97 -14.85 -4.12
C ARG A 152 14.29 -15.59 -5.27
N ASP A 153 14.62 -16.85 -5.52
CA ASP A 153 13.93 -17.70 -6.51
C ASP A 153 12.46 -17.96 -6.15
N ILE A 154 12.13 -18.11 -4.87
CA ILE A 154 10.74 -18.18 -4.43
C ILE A 154 10.03 -16.84 -4.70
N GLY A 155 10.71 -15.72 -4.44
CA GLY A 155 10.24 -14.37 -4.75
C GLY A 155 9.91 -14.16 -6.22
N THR A 156 10.77 -14.62 -7.14
CA THR A 156 10.47 -14.57 -8.58
C THR A 156 9.26 -15.45 -8.95
N GLY A 157 9.06 -16.56 -8.22
CA GLY A 157 7.85 -17.38 -8.33
C GLY A 157 6.57 -16.62 -7.97
N TYR A 158 6.61 -15.78 -6.93
CA TYR A 158 5.48 -14.89 -6.58
C TYR A 158 5.28 -13.81 -7.65
N GLN A 159 6.34 -13.19 -8.15
CA GLN A 159 6.27 -12.18 -9.21
C GLN A 159 5.69 -12.74 -10.53
N ALA A 160 6.03 -13.98 -10.87
CA ALA A 160 5.47 -14.64 -12.05
C ALA A 160 3.96 -14.90 -11.93
N LEU A 161 3.43 -15.05 -10.71
CA LEU A 161 2.00 -15.16 -10.46
C LEU A 161 1.27 -13.82 -10.59
N THR A 162 1.95 -12.70 -10.29
CA THR A 162 1.37 -11.36 -10.42
C THR A 162 1.41 -10.85 -11.86
N GLY A 163 2.24 -11.43 -12.74
CA GLY A 163 2.11 -11.29 -14.19
C GLY A 163 2.12 -9.84 -14.71
N ARG A 164 3.00 -8.98 -14.17
CA ARG A 164 3.20 -7.59 -14.63
C ARG A 164 4.58 -7.33 -15.25
N GLU A 165 5.14 -8.28 -16.00
CA GLU A 165 6.16 -7.95 -17.01
C GLU A 165 5.45 -7.25 -18.18
N GLY A 166 5.59 -5.92 -18.29
CA GLY A 166 5.09 -5.18 -19.46
C GLY A 166 4.46 -3.80 -19.23
N ARG A 167 4.47 -3.25 -18.00
CA ARG A 167 4.10 -1.85 -17.73
C ARG A 167 5.29 -0.92 -17.48
N ASP A 168 6.52 -1.45 -17.59
CA ASP A 168 7.76 -0.68 -17.52
C ASP A 168 8.08 -0.09 -18.89
N GLY A 169 7.22 0.81 -19.36
CA GLY A 169 7.29 1.34 -20.70
C GLY A 169 6.82 2.78 -20.84
N ASP A 170 6.98 3.62 -19.81
CA ASP A 170 7.36 5.03 -19.96
C ASP A 170 7.67 5.66 -18.58
N SER A 171 8.82 5.31 -18.00
CA SER A 171 9.37 6.02 -16.84
C SER A 171 10.41 7.03 -17.30
N THR A 172 9.94 8.11 -17.94
CA THR A 172 10.71 9.36 -17.99
C THR A 172 9.85 10.56 -17.62
N ASP A 173 9.61 10.75 -16.31
CA ASP A 173 9.73 12.07 -15.64
C ASP A 173 9.49 11.93 -14.11
N PRO A 174 10.49 12.11 -13.23
CA PRO A 174 10.26 12.20 -11.78
C PRO A 174 9.58 13.51 -11.37
N ASP A 175 9.41 14.46 -12.30
CA ASP A 175 8.71 15.74 -12.15
C ASP A 175 7.50 15.85 -13.09
N GLY A 176 6.96 14.71 -13.54
CA GLY A 176 5.80 14.62 -14.40
C GLY A 176 4.58 15.26 -13.76
N LYS A 177 4.41 16.58 -13.98
CA LYS A 177 3.12 17.25 -13.81
C LYS A 177 2.06 16.39 -14.48
N PRO A 178 0.86 16.24 -13.89
CA PRO A 178 -0.24 15.53 -14.55
C PRO A 178 -0.39 16.09 -15.97
N THR A 179 -0.04 15.30 -16.98
CA THR A 179 -0.13 15.72 -18.39
C THR A 179 -1.50 15.45 -18.98
N ASP A 180 -2.41 14.87 -18.22
CA ASP A 180 -3.84 15.05 -18.43
C ASP A 180 -4.32 16.18 -17.53
N GLN A 181 -4.10 17.41 -18.01
CA GLN A 181 -4.81 18.57 -17.50
C GLN A 181 -6.32 18.26 -17.58
N PRO A 182 -7.08 18.31 -16.47
CA PRO A 182 -8.52 18.51 -16.57
C PRO A 182 -8.74 19.75 -17.44
N GLY A 183 -9.71 19.66 -18.37
CA GLY A 183 -9.94 20.61 -19.46
C GLY A 183 -9.50 22.03 -19.10
N THR A 184 -8.53 22.53 -19.87
CA THR A 184 -7.82 23.79 -19.66
C THR A 184 -8.66 24.83 -18.89
N PRO A 185 -8.34 25.16 -17.63
CA PRO A 185 -9.07 26.15 -16.82
C PRO A 185 -9.14 27.57 -17.44
N GLY A 186 -8.41 27.78 -18.54
CA GLY A 186 -8.32 29.06 -19.24
C GLY A 186 -9.45 29.34 -20.24
N GLU A 187 -10.24 28.36 -20.68
CA GLU A 187 -11.30 28.63 -21.69
C GLU A 187 -12.62 29.11 -21.08
N SER A 188 -12.94 28.74 -19.83
CA SER A 188 -14.21 29.10 -19.16
C SER A 188 -14.10 30.24 -18.13
N GLY A 189 -12.88 30.70 -17.80
CA GLY A 189 -12.66 31.74 -16.80
C GLY A 189 -12.87 31.31 -15.33
N ILE A 190 -13.11 30.02 -15.08
CA ILE A 190 -13.24 29.43 -13.74
C ILE A 190 -11.85 29.42 -13.06
N PRO A 191 -11.69 29.99 -11.85
CA PRO A 191 -10.41 29.97 -11.16
C PRO A 191 -10.06 28.55 -10.68
N PRO A 192 -8.77 28.16 -10.68
CA PRO A 192 -8.35 26.87 -10.12
C PRO A 192 -8.65 26.81 -8.60
N PRO A 193 -8.82 25.60 -8.05
CA PRO A 193 -9.02 25.43 -6.61
C PRO A 193 -7.80 25.97 -5.83
N PRO A 194 -7.96 26.31 -4.54
CA PRO A 194 -6.82 26.66 -3.68
C PRO A 194 -5.77 25.55 -3.65
N PRO A 195 -4.48 25.84 -3.40
CA PRO A 195 -3.50 24.80 -3.15
C PRO A 195 -3.98 23.86 -2.03
N TRP A 196 -3.94 22.56 -2.29
CA TRP A 196 -4.32 21.53 -1.32
C TRP A 196 -3.12 21.12 -0.47
N ALA A 197 -3.36 20.76 0.78
CA ALA A 197 -2.35 20.28 1.71
C ALA A 197 -2.82 19.00 2.39
N LYS A 198 -1.91 18.04 2.52
CA LYS A 198 -2.16 16.73 3.14
C LYS A 198 -2.53 16.89 4.61
N HIS A 199 -3.50 16.11 5.08
CA HIS A 199 -3.93 16.12 6.48
C HIS A 199 -2.94 15.44 7.42
N ASP A 200 -2.22 14.42 6.94
CA ASP A 200 -1.26 13.63 7.71
C ASP A 200 -0.05 13.18 6.86
N GLY A 201 0.87 12.44 7.49
CA GLY A 201 2.10 11.94 6.89
C GLY A 201 2.02 10.53 6.31
N GLY A 202 0.86 9.86 6.39
CA GLY A 202 0.65 8.46 6.01
C GLY A 202 1.42 7.45 6.85
N SER A 203 1.60 6.25 6.29
CA SER A 203 2.18 5.08 6.97
C SER A 203 3.70 5.12 7.18
N GLY A 204 4.38 6.17 6.70
CA GLY A 204 5.84 6.32 6.75
C GLY A 204 6.51 6.30 5.37
N GLU A 205 7.85 6.44 5.38
CA GLU A 205 8.65 6.48 4.15
C GLU A 205 8.62 5.13 3.42
N TRP A 206 8.47 5.19 2.10
CA TRP A 206 8.45 4.02 1.22
C TRP A 206 9.81 3.32 1.22
N ASP A 207 9.81 1.98 1.25
CA ASP A 207 11.02 1.13 1.31
C ASP A 207 11.98 1.48 2.48
N SER A 208 11.43 1.98 3.59
CA SER A 208 12.20 2.33 4.78
C SER A 208 12.56 1.13 5.67
N GLN A 209 11.90 -0.02 5.46
CA GLN A 209 12.15 -1.26 6.21
C GLN A 209 12.77 -2.33 5.31
N PRO A 210 13.77 -3.08 5.81
CA PRO A 210 14.42 -4.10 5.01
C PRO A 210 13.46 -5.25 4.69
N TRP A 211 13.38 -5.67 3.43
CA TRP A 211 12.41 -6.64 2.92
C TRP A 211 12.29 -7.96 3.72
N TYR A 212 13.35 -8.43 4.41
CA TYR A 212 13.31 -9.66 5.21
C TYR A 212 12.51 -9.55 6.51
N SER A 213 12.24 -8.34 7.02
CA SER A 213 11.32 -8.18 8.15
C SER A 213 9.86 -8.36 7.76
N ARG A 214 9.57 -8.44 6.45
CA ARG A 214 8.23 -8.33 5.86
C ARG A 214 7.98 -9.36 4.74
N ALA A 215 8.64 -10.53 4.71
CA ALA A 215 8.44 -11.49 3.62
C ALA A 215 6.97 -12.02 3.52
N ASP A 216 6.23 -11.95 4.62
CA ASP A 216 4.80 -12.21 4.76
C ASP A 216 3.95 -11.14 4.06
N ASP A 217 4.47 -9.92 3.91
CA ASP A 217 3.80 -8.83 3.20
C ASP A 217 3.72 -9.11 1.69
N ALA A 218 4.69 -9.80 1.09
CA ALA A 218 4.62 -10.18 -0.31
C ALA A 218 3.53 -11.24 -0.56
N ALA A 219 3.41 -12.23 0.34
CA ALA A 219 2.35 -13.23 0.30
C ALA A 219 0.97 -12.57 0.56
N PHE A 220 0.91 -11.63 1.49
CA PHE A 220 -0.28 -10.83 1.79
C PHE A 220 -0.72 -9.97 0.59
N LYS A 221 0.22 -9.25 -0.05
CA LYS A 221 -0.02 -8.50 -1.29
C LYS A 221 -0.58 -9.40 -2.39
N ALA A 222 0.06 -10.53 -2.66
CA ALA A 222 -0.41 -11.47 -3.68
C ALA A 222 -1.81 -12.03 -3.38
N ALA A 223 -2.15 -12.25 -2.11
CA ALA A 223 -3.48 -12.67 -1.69
C ALA A 223 -4.54 -11.57 -1.91
N ILE A 224 -4.21 -10.30 -1.66
CA ILE A 224 -5.10 -9.18 -1.96
C ILE A 224 -5.28 -9.03 -3.48
N GLU A 225 -4.19 -9.05 -4.25
CA GLU A 225 -4.25 -8.95 -5.72
C GLU A 225 -5.09 -10.07 -6.34
N ALA A 226 -4.96 -11.30 -5.83
CA ALA A 226 -5.80 -12.41 -6.27
C ALA A 226 -7.29 -12.22 -5.89
N GLY A 227 -7.56 -11.46 -4.82
CA GLY A 227 -8.89 -11.10 -4.36
C GLY A 227 -9.53 -9.91 -5.08
N LEU A 228 -8.74 -9.05 -5.75
CA LEU A 228 -9.22 -7.86 -6.44
C LEU A 228 -10.42 -8.10 -7.36
N PRO A 229 -10.45 -9.14 -8.22
CA PRO A 229 -11.61 -9.39 -9.09
C PRO A 229 -12.90 -9.73 -8.32
N VAL A 230 -12.79 -10.24 -7.08
CA VAL A 230 -13.95 -10.52 -6.22
C VAL A 230 -14.40 -9.23 -5.52
N ILE A 231 -13.45 -8.38 -5.12
CA ILE A 231 -13.73 -7.05 -4.58
C ILE A 231 -14.44 -6.21 -5.64
N GLU A 232 -13.91 -6.20 -6.87
CA GLU A 232 -14.42 -5.43 -8.01
C GLU A 232 -15.89 -5.72 -8.33
N GLN A 233 -16.34 -6.97 -8.17
CA GLN A 233 -17.75 -7.34 -8.39
C GLN A 233 -18.73 -6.63 -7.44
N LYS A 234 -18.25 -6.23 -6.25
CA LYS A 234 -19.08 -5.62 -5.21
C LYS A 234 -18.77 -4.14 -5.00
N TRP A 235 -17.49 -3.80 -5.12
CA TRP A 235 -16.90 -2.49 -4.82
C TRP A 235 -15.85 -2.16 -5.89
N PRO A 236 -16.28 -1.84 -7.13
CA PRO A 236 -15.39 -1.57 -8.24
C PRO A 236 -14.42 -0.41 -7.97
N HIS A 237 -14.87 0.69 -7.38
CA HIS A 237 -13.99 1.84 -7.11
C HIS A 237 -12.96 1.51 -6.02
N ALA A 238 -13.35 0.76 -4.99
CA ALA A 238 -12.42 0.30 -3.98
C ALA A 238 -11.34 -0.64 -4.54
N ALA A 239 -11.72 -1.55 -5.45
CA ALA A 239 -10.78 -2.43 -6.12
C ALA A 239 -9.79 -1.65 -7.00
N GLU A 240 -10.27 -0.64 -7.72
CA GLU A 240 -9.46 0.18 -8.62
C GLU A 240 -8.36 0.96 -7.87
N LEU A 241 -8.73 1.69 -6.81
CA LEU A 241 -7.74 2.46 -6.03
C LEU A 241 -6.80 1.54 -5.23
N LEU A 242 -7.30 0.40 -4.78
CA LEU A 242 -6.46 -0.62 -4.15
C LEU A 242 -5.47 -1.22 -5.14
N ASP A 243 -5.87 -1.50 -6.38
CA ASP A 243 -4.96 -1.98 -7.42
C ASP A 243 -3.86 -0.96 -7.71
N HIS A 244 -4.23 0.32 -7.80
CA HIS A 244 -3.28 1.42 -8.01
C HIS A 244 -2.27 1.56 -6.87
N TYR A 245 -2.70 1.38 -5.62
CA TYR A 245 -1.80 1.31 -4.47
C TYR A 245 -0.79 0.16 -4.60
N LEU A 246 -1.28 -1.03 -4.98
CA LEU A 246 -0.49 -2.25 -5.13
C LEU A 246 0.40 -2.25 -6.37
N ASP A 247 0.14 -1.39 -7.35
CA ASP A 247 1.02 -1.10 -8.49
C ASP A 247 2.33 -0.41 -8.08
N ASN A 248 2.42 0.09 -6.84
CA ASN A 248 3.65 0.55 -6.20
C ASN A 248 4.34 1.75 -6.90
N THR A 249 3.65 2.42 -7.83
CA THR A 249 4.20 3.57 -8.56
C THR A 249 4.21 4.83 -7.70
N GLY A 250 3.18 5.01 -6.87
CA GLY A 250 2.90 6.25 -6.14
C GLY A 250 2.49 7.41 -7.06
N SER A 251 2.18 7.13 -8.33
CA SER A 251 1.76 8.16 -9.28
C SER A 251 0.42 8.76 -8.86
N PRO A 252 0.20 10.08 -9.02
CA PRO A 252 -1.08 10.70 -8.72
C PRO A 252 -2.24 10.01 -9.45
N TYR A 253 -3.38 9.90 -8.79
CA TYR A 253 -4.59 9.28 -9.33
C TYR A 253 -5.63 10.33 -9.68
N ASN A 254 -6.14 10.30 -10.92
CA ASN A 254 -7.19 11.20 -11.39
C ASN A 254 -8.58 10.61 -11.13
N LEU A 255 -9.30 11.12 -10.14
CA LEU A 255 -10.60 10.61 -9.71
C LEU A 255 -11.73 11.12 -10.62
N ASP A 256 -12.62 10.22 -11.06
CA ASP A 256 -13.83 10.61 -11.79
C ASP A 256 -14.88 11.20 -10.84
N VAL A 257 -14.84 12.53 -10.70
CA VAL A 257 -15.76 13.30 -9.85
C VAL A 257 -17.19 13.26 -10.38
N ASN A 258 -17.41 13.08 -11.69
CA ASN A 258 -18.77 13.01 -12.24
C ASN A 258 -19.45 11.72 -11.80
N SER A 259 -18.75 10.58 -11.89
CA SER A 259 -19.26 9.29 -11.38
C SER A 259 -19.52 9.39 -9.88
N MET A 260 -18.55 9.90 -9.12
CA MET A 260 -18.67 10.04 -7.66
C MET A 260 -19.89 10.86 -7.25
N MET A 261 -20.10 12.04 -7.84
CA MET A 261 -21.27 12.87 -7.51
C MET A 261 -22.59 12.27 -8.00
N GLY A 262 -22.56 11.52 -9.11
CA GLY A 262 -23.72 10.76 -9.61
C GLY A 262 -24.15 9.64 -8.66
N ASP A 263 -23.19 8.94 -8.07
CA ASP A 263 -23.43 7.84 -7.14
C ASP A 263 -23.74 8.31 -5.70
N ILE A 264 -23.34 9.54 -5.35
CA ILE A 264 -23.50 10.11 -4.01
C ILE A 264 -24.34 11.40 -4.09
N PRO A 265 -25.69 11.30 -4.15
CA PRO A 265 -26.58 12.46 -4.24
C PRO A 265 -26.40 13.50 -3.12
N GLN A 266 -25.99 13.05 -1.93
CA GLN A 266 -25.71 13.93 -0.80
C GLN A 266 -24.46 14.79 -1.04
N MET A 267 -23.46 14.25 -1.75
CA MET A 267 -22.26 14.98 -2.15
C MET A 267 -22.59 16.00 -3.23
N GLN A 268 -23.42 15.63 -4.22
CA GLN A 268 -23.96 16.57 -5.21
C GLN A 268 -24.73 17.70 -4.53
N ALA A 269 -25.63 17.40 -3.59
CA ALA A 269 -26.38 18.42 -2.86
C ALA A 269 -25.46 19.33 -2.03
N ARG A 270 -24.35 18.80 -1.48
CA ARG A 270 -23.36 19.58 -0.77
C ARG A 270 -22.63 20.55 -1.71
N ALA A 271 -22.23 20.08 -2.88
CA ALA A 271 -21.62 20.91 -3.92
C ALA A 271 -22.57 22.02 -4.40
N ASP A 272 -23.84 21.67 -4.66
CA ASP A 272 -24.87 22.64 -5.06
C ASP A 272 -25.04 23.73 -3.99
N ALA A 273 -25.05 23.38 -2.71
CA ALA A 273 -25.11 24.35 -1.62
C ALA A 273 -23.89 25.29 -1.61
N MET A 274 -22.67 24.74 -1.79
CA MET A 274 -21.43 25.54 -1.86
C MET A 274 -21.47 26.56 -3.02
N ILE A 275 -22.03 26.16 -4.16
CA ILE A 275 -22.17 27.02 -5.35
C ILE A 275 -23.28 28.06 -5.11
N ASN A 276 -24.46 27.66 -4.64
CA ASN A 276 -25.59 28.55 -4.42
C ASN A 276 -25.26 29.64 -3.38
N ASP A 277 -24.50 29.32 -2.33
CA ASP A 277 -24.02 30.30 -1.37
C ASP A 277 -23.19 31.42 -2.05
N GLN A 278 -22.35 31.06 -3.02
CA GLN A 278 -21.55 32.03 -3.79
C GLN A 278 -22.39 32.80 -4.80
N VAL A 279 -23.31 32.13 -5.50
CA VAL A 279 -24.25 32.78 -6.43
C VAL A 279 -25.08 33.83 -5.69
N ASN A 280 -25.66 33.48 -4.54
CA ASN A 280 -26.49 34.39 -3.74
C ASN A 280 -25.69 35.59 -3.21
N ARG A 281 -24.42 35.38 -2.84
CA ARG A 281 -23.50 36.47 -2.48
C ARG A 281 -23.26 37.43 -3.65
N ILE A 282 -22.94 36.90 -4.84
CA ILE A 282 -22.65 37.69 -6.04
C ILE A 282 -23.90 38.44 -6.53
N VAL A 283 -25.06 37.79 -6.50
CA VAL A 283 -26.35 38.42 -6.85
C VAL A 283 -26.66 39.59 -5.92
N SER A 284 -26.44 39.42 -4.62
CA SER A 284 -26.64 40.50 -3.63
C SER A 284 -25.71 41.69 -3.87
N GLU A 285 -24.46 41.43 -4.25
CA GLU A 285 -23.46 42.45 -4.59
C GLU A 285 -23.81 43.20 -5.89
N ALA A 286 -24.24 42.48 -6.93
CA ALA A 286 -24.72 43.07 -8.18
C ALA A 286 -25.95 43.98 -7.94
N ALA A 287 -26.89 43.53 -7.11
CA ALA A 287 -28.06 44.32 -6.74
C ALA A 287 -27.72 45.58 -5.95
N ALA A 288 -26.76 45.51 -5.02
CA ALA A 288 -26.34 46.64 -4.20
C ALA A 288 -25.54 47.69 -4.98
N THR A 289 -24.75 47.26 -5.97
CA THR A 289 -23.85 48.14 -6.75
C THR A 289 -24.45 48.59 -8.09
N GLY A 290 -25.51 47.92 -8.56
CA GLY A 290 -26.08 48.12 -9.88
C GLY A 290 -25.21 47.57 -11.02
N GLN A 291 -24.21 46.75 -10.72
CA GLN A 291 -23.29 46.17 -11.70
C GLN A 291 -23.81 44.82 -12.19
N TYR A 292 -24.38 44.81 -13.40
CA TYR A 292 -24.91 43.62 -14.06
C TYR A 292 -24.15 43.31 -15.35
N GLY A 293 -24.26 42.07 -15.83
CA GLY A 293 -23.73 41.60 -17.12
C GLY A 293 -22.23 41.35 -17.14
N GLN A 294 -21.52 41.60 -16.03
CA GLN A 294 -20.09 41.29 -15.89
C GLN A 294 -19.92 39.89 -15.27
N PRO A 295 -19.08 39.02 -15.86
CA PRO A 295 -18.74 37.73 -15.25
C PRO A 295 -17.91 37.92 -13.98
N VAL A 296 -18.35 37.31 -12.88
CA VAL A 296 -17.66 37.36 -11.58
C VAL A 296 -17.18 35.95 -11.20
N PRO A 297 -15.86 35.70 -11.16
CA PRO A 297 -15.34 34.40 -10.74
C PRO A 297 -15.43 34.21 -9.21
N PHE A 298 -15.60 32.96 -8.77
CA PHE A 298 -15.52 32.56 -7.37
C PHE A 298 -14.78 31.23 -7.21
N ARG A 299 -14.25 31.01 -5.99
CA ARG A 299 -13.79 29.71 -5.52
C ARG A 299 -14.05 29.56 -4.03
N THR A 300 -14.29 28.34 -3.57
CA THR A 300 -14.46 28.02 -2.14
C THR A 300 -13.15 27.47 -1.55
N PRO A 301 -12.94 27.58 -0.22
CA PRO A 301 -11.94 26.78 0.45
C PRO A 301 -12.25 25.27 0.31
N TRP A 302 -11.25 24.43 0.59
CA TRP A 302 -11.39 22.99 0.75
C TRP A 302 -12.26 22.67 1.97
N GLN A 303 -13.15 21.68 1.81
CA GLN A 303 -14.01 21.19 2.88
C GLN A 303 -14.09 19.67 2.82
N GLY A 304 -13.79 19.01 3.93
CA GLY A 304 -13.86 17.56 4.03
C GLY A 304 -15.29 17.05 3.87
N TYR A 305 -15.44 15.97 3.13
CA TYR A 305 -16.66 15.21 2.94
C TYR A 305 -16.36 13.74 3.18
N TYR A 306 -17.03 13.14 4.16
CA TYR A 306 -16.88 11.72 4.48
C TYR A 306 -18.04 10.94 3.87
N MET A 307 -17.72 9.83 3.21
CA MET A 307 -18.71 8.93 2.65
C MET A 307 -19.46 8.22 3.78
N ASP A 308 -20.76 8.01 3.60
CA ASP A 308 -21.55 7.17 4.48
C ASP A 308 -21.25 5.69 4.17
N SER A 309 -20.82 4.92 5.17
CA SER A 309 -20.40 3.53 4.99
C SER A 309 -21.53 2.59 4.62
N ASP A 310 -22.77 2.93 4.98
CA ASP A 310 -23.96 2.12 4.74
C ASP A 310 -24.62 2.50 3.41
N ALA A 311 -24.72 3.80 3.12
CA ALA A 311 -25.32 4.30 1.90
C ALA A 311 -24.37 4.21 0.69
N ASN A 312 -23.06 4.41 0.90
CA ASN A 312 -22.05 4.47 -0.16
C ASN A 312 -20.85 3.55 0.15
N PRO A 313 -21.07 2.23 0.34
CA PRO A 313 -20.05 1.31 0.85
C PRO A 313 -18.84 1.12 -0.07
N ASP A 314 -19.00 1.32 -1.37
CA ASP A 314 -17.88 1.26 -2.34
C ASP A 314 -16.97 2.48 -2.17
N TRP A 315 -17.52 3.69 -2.38
CA TRP A 315 -16.78 4.94 -2.21
C TRP A 315 -16.19 5.12 -0.80
N TYR A 316 -16.90 4.66 0.25
CA TYR A 316 -16.36 4.61 1.60
C TYR A 316 -15.11 3.74 1.74
N ARG A 317 -15.05 2.60 1.04
CA ARG A 317 -13.86 1.73 1.02
C ARG A 317 -12.77 2.22 0.08
N ALA A 318 -13.15 2.96 -0.97
CA ALA A 318 -12.22 3.50 -1.95
C ALA A 318 -11.41 4.68 -1.38
N VAL A 319 -12.06 5.61 -0.69
CA VAL A 319 -11.40 6.84 -0.21
C VAL A 319 -11.77 7.21 1.23
N GLY A 320 -12.91 6.73 1.74
CA GLY A 320 -13.40 7.07 3.09
C GLY A 320 -13.92 8.50 3.22
N GLY A 321 -13.14 9.48 2.78
CA GLY A 321 -13.51 10.87 2.61
C GLY A 321 -12.66 11.54 1.53
N VAL A 322 -13.04 12.75 1.13
CA VAL A 322 -12.27 13.62 0.24
C VAL A 322 -12.41 15.06 0.69
N ASP A 323 -11.45 15.92 0.36
CA ASP A 323 -11.68 17.37 0.40
C ASP A 323 -12.32 17.85 -0.90
N MET A 324 -13.34 18.69 -0.78
CA MET A 324 -14.07 19.27 -1.90
C MET A 324 -13.85 20.78 -1.98
N SER A 325 -13.71 21.32 -3.19
CA SER A 325 -13.75 22.77 -3.47
C SER A 325 -14.59 23.03 -4.72
N ALA A 326 -15.41 24.08 -4.70
CA ALA A 326 -16.18 24.52 -5.85
C ALA A 326 -15.58 25.81 -6.43
N GLY A 327 -15.48 25.89 -7.76
CA GLY A 327 -15.13 27.09 -8.51
C GLY A 327 -16.18 27.39 -9.56
N GLY A 328 -16.31 28.65 -9.95
CA GLY A 328 -17.20 29.01 -11.04
C GLY A 328 -17.11 30.47 -11.47
N VAL A 329 -17.91 30.81 -12.47
CA VAL A 329 -18.13 32.17 -12.95
C VAL A 329 -19.63 32.43 -12.99
N VAL A 330 -20.06 33.57 -12.43
CA VAL A 330 -21.46 33.98 -12.39
C VAL A 330 -21.64 35.27 -13.17
N THR A 331 -22.56 35.29 -14.12
CA THR A 331 -23.03 36.52 -14.77
C THR A 331 -24.45 36.80 -14.28
N VAL A 332 -24.64 37.95 -13.63
CA VAL A 332 -25.96 38.38 -13.12
C VAL A 332 -26.59 39.36 -14.12
N TYR A 333 -27.81 39.08 -14.54
CA TYR A 333 -28.62 39.94 -15.41
C TYR A 333 -29.68 40.69 -14.59
N PRO A 334 -29.99 41.94 -14.96
CA PRO A 334 -31.00 42.70 -14.25
C PRO A 334 -32.39 42.03 -14.38
N PRO A 335 -33.30 42.26 -13.43
CA PRO A 335 -34.67 41.78 -13.53
C PRO A 335 -35.37 42.32 -14.78
N ASP A 336 -36.26 41.50 -15.38
CA ASP A 336 -37.03 41.91 -16.57
C ASP A 336 -38.13 42.96 -16.22
N SER A 337 -38.39 43.22 -14.94
CA SER A 337 -39.30 44.25 -14.45
C SER A 337 -38.79 44.87 -13.14
N PRO A 338 -39.02 46.16 -12.87
CA PRO A 338 -38.61 46.80 -11.62
C PRO A 338 -39.11 46.03 -10.38
N GLY A 339 -38.19 45.62 -9.51
CA GLY A 339 -38.50 44.82 -8.30
C GLY A 339 -38.67 43.32 -8.54
N GLY A 340 -38.47 42.83 -9.77
CA GLY A 340 -38.46 41.39 -10.08
C GLY A 340 -37.17 40.70 -9.64
N GLN A 341 -37.10 39.37 -9.81
CA GLN A 341 -35.88 38.60 -9.54
C GLN A 341 -34.85 38.77 -10.68
N PRO A 342 -33.55 38.88 -10.35
CA PRO A 342 -32.50 38.83 -11.35
C PRO A 342 -32.39 37.42 -11.96
N ARG A 343 -31.81 37.34 -13.15
CA ARG A 343 -31.44 36.07 -13.78
C ARG A 343 -29.93 35.86 -13.67
N VAL A 344 -29.49 34.61 -13.59
CA VAL A 344 -28.08 34.25 -13.54
C VAL A 344 -27.74 33.28 -14.66
N HIS A 345 -26.53 33.41 -15.18
CA HIS A 345 -25.82 32.38 -15.92
C HIS A 345 -24.63 31.95 -15.07
N VAL A 346 -24.52 30.65 -14.78
CA VAL A 346 -23.50 30.09 -13.90
C VAL A 346 -22.79 28.97 -14.64
N GLU A 347 -21.46 29.08 -14.74
CA GLU A 347 -20.58 27.96 -15.09
C GLU A 347 -19.81 27.56 -13.84
N SER A 348 -19.86 26.28 -13.46
CA SER A 348 -19.23 25.80 -12.22
C SER A 348 -18.60 24.43 -12.35
N GLN A 349 -17.63 24.15 -11.49
CA GLN A 349 -16.90 22.89 -11.41
C GLN A 349 -16.61 22.55 -9.95
N VAL A 350 -16.67 21.27 -9.62
CA VAL A 350 -16.28 20.72 -8.32
C VAL A 350 -14.94 20.02 -8.47
N ASN A 351 -14.02 20.32 -7.57
CA ASN A 351 -12.71 19.69 -7.48
C ASN A 351 -12.67 18.85 -6.20
N VAL A 352 -12.02 17.69 -6.28
CA VAL A 352 -11.71 16.85 -5.14
C VAL A 352 -10.21 16.66 -5.01
N ALA A 353 -9.73 16.53 -3.79
CA ALA A 353 -8.36 16.16 -3.49
C ALA A 353 -8.33 15.31 -2.23
N ASP A 354 -7.41 14.35 -2.20
CA ASP A 354 -7.15 13.53 -1.03
C ASP A 354 -5.77 12.87 -1.13
N ARG A 355 -5.35 12.13 -0.09
CA ARG A 355 -4.22 11.23 -0.16
C ARG A 355 -4.67 9.83 0.20
N TYR A 356 -4.43 8.89 -0.71
CA TYR A 356 -4.64 7.48 -0.41
C TYR A 356 -3.53 6.97 0.50
N ASN A 357 -3.84 6.83 1.78
CA ASN A 357 -2.95 6.37 2.85
C ASN A 357 -3.64 5.31 3.73
N TRP A 358 -2.84 4.55 4.45
CA TRP A 358 -3.34 3.53 5.39
C TRP A 358 -2.78 3.81 6.79
N ASP A 359 -3.51 4.59 7.58
CA ASP A 359 -3.12 4.89 8.96
C ASP A 359 -3.41 3.73 9.90
N ALA A 360 -2.49 3.42 10.81
CA ALA A 360 -2.65 2.31 11.74
C ALA A 360 -3.84 2.53 12.70
N GLY A 361 -4.92 1.76 12.54
CA GLY A 361 -5.99 1.74 13.55
C GLY A 361 -7.34 1.14 13.14
N LYS A 362 -7.58 0.79 11.87
CA LYS A 362 -8.85 0.18 11.43
C LYS A 362 -8.61 -1.18 10.73
N GLU A 363 -9.69 -1.94 10.62
CA GLU A 363 -9.72 -3.22 9.91
C GLU A 363 -10.92 -3.23 8.96
N THR A 364 -10.71 -3.67 7.72
CA THR A 364 -11.77 -3.87 6.73
C THR A 364 -11.89 -5.36 6.41
N GLN A 365 -13.07 -5.92 6.65
CA GLN A 365 -13.35 -7.32 6.32
C GLN A 365 -13.94 -7.42 4.91
N ILE A 366 -13.28 -8.20 4.04
CA ILE A 366 -13.73 -8.52 2.69
C ILE A 366 -13.89 -10.05 2.59
N GLY A 367 -15.11 -10.53 2.84
CA GLY A 367 -15.39 -11.98 2.83
C GLY A 367 -14.52 -12.73 3.85
N PRO A 368 -13.77 -13.78 3.45
CA PRO A 368 -12.88 -14.52 4.35
C PRO A 368 -11.52 -13.81 4.60
N ILE A 369 -11.25 -12.70 3.91
CA ILE A 369 -10.00 -11.94 3.99
C ILE A 369 -10.22 -10.75 4.91
N THR A 370 -9.42 -10.65 5.97
CA THR A 370 -9.31 -9.44 6.78
C THR A 370 -8.13 -8.64 6.26
N ILE A 371 -8.39 -7.43 5.79
CA ILE A 371 -7.35 -6.46 5.43
C ILE A 371 -7.25 -5.49 6.60
N SER A 372 -6.15 -5.55 7.35
CA SER A 372 -5.89 -4.58 8.41
C SER A 372 -5.03 -3.43 7.90
N ASP A 373 -5.30 -2.22 8.38
CA ASP A 373 -4.53 -1.02 7.99
C ASP A 373 -3.03 -1.20 8.31
N ALA A 374 -2.71 -1.93 9.39
CA ALA A 374 -1.32 -2.20 9.78
C ALA A 374 -0.58 -3.10 8.77
N GLN A 375 -1.28 -4.04 8.12
CA GLN A 375 -0.67 -4.86 7.07
C GLN A 375 -0.54 -4.08 5.77
N MET A 376 -1.50 -3.19 5.45
CA MET A 376 -1.42 -2.29 4.29
C MET A 376 -0.30 -1.26 4.45
N ALA A 377 -0.22 -0.57 5.59
CA ALA A 377 0.91 0.27 5.98
C ALA A 377 2.26 -0.46 5.90
N GLY A 378 2.24 -1.76 6.20
CA GLY A 378 3.34 -2.68 5.97
C GLY A 378 3.89 -2.65 4.55
N LEU A 379 3.00 -2.78 3.56
CA LEU A 379 3.35 -2.78 2.14
C LEU A 379 4.08 -1.50 1.72
N GLN A 380 3.64 -0.34 2.21
CA GLN A 380 4.33 0.95 2.01
C GLN A 380 5.77 0.90 2.52
N THR A 381 5.94 0.58 3.79
CA THR A 381 7.27 0.61 4.43
C THR A 381 8.19 -0.51 3.94
N ALA A 382 7.63 -1.59 3.40
CA ALA A 382 8.35 -2.70 2.76
C ALA A 382 8.72 -2.44 1.29
N GLY A 383 8.30 -1.31 0.71
CA GLY A 383 8.56 -1.00 -0.70
C GLY A 383 7.72 -1.82 -1.69
N LEU A 384 6.63 -2.42 -1.24
CA LEU A 384 5.78 -3.35 -2.02
C LEU A 384 4.49 -2.70 -2.55
N ALA A 385 4.03 -1.61 -1.94
CA ALA A 385 2.92 -0.78 -2.41
C ALA A 385 3.24 0.68 -2.12
N ARG A 386 2.58 1.63 -2.79
CA ARG A 386 2.93 3.03 -2.65
C ARG A 386 1.72 3.94 -2.55
N GLU A 387 1.64 4.67 -1.44
CA GLU A 387 0.67 5.74 -1.23
C GLU A 387 0.78 6.80 -2.33
N PHE A 388 -0.36 7.38 -2.71
CA PHE A 388 -0.45 8.33 -3.81
C PHE A 388 -1.43 9.46 -3.47
N ASP A 389 -1.25 10.58 -4.15
CA ASP A 389 -2.17 11.71 -4.04
C ASP A 389 -3.32 11.53 -5.05
N ILE A 390 -4.54 11.83 -4.61
CA ILE A 390 -5.75 11.81 -5.42
C ILE A 390 -6.11 13.25 -5.76
N ALA A 391 -6.44 13.50 -7.01
CA ALA A 391 -7.04 14.75 -7.45
C ALA A 391 -8.11 14.46 -8.51
N GLY A 392 -9.12 15.31 -8.63
CA GLY A 392 -10.11 15.17 -9.68
C GLY A 392 -10.93 16.44 -9.85
N ALA A 393 -11.53 16.59 -11.03
CA ALA A 393 -12.45 17.69 -11.31
C ALA A 393 -13.68 17.17 -12.06
N SER A 394 -14.85 17.69 -11.71
CA SER A 394 -16.08 17.41 -12.44
C SER A 394 -16.03 18.04 -13.84
N SER A 395 -16.95 17.65 -14.70
CA SER A 395 -17.25 18.44 -15.89
C SER A 395 -17.77 19.82 -15.47
N VAL A 396 -17.62 20.82 -16.34
CA VAL A 396 -18.24 22.13 -16.13
C VAL A 396 -19.75 21.99 -16.28
N SER A 397 -20.48 22.40 -15.25
CA SER A 397 -21.94 22.50 -15.24
C SER A 397 -22.36 23.91 -15.62
N THR A 398 -23.42 24.03 -16.43
CA THR A 398 -24.00 25.31 -16.83
C THR A 398 -25.43 25.41 -16.31
N TYR A 399 -25.76 26.54 -15.69
CA TYR A 399 -27.11 26.85 -15.22
C TYR A 399 -27.55 28.24 -15.62
N ASP A 400 -28.71 28.31 -16.28
CA ASP A 400 -29.43 29.55 -16.59
C ASP A 400 -30.77 29.57 -15.86
N GLY A 401 -31.03 30.62 -15.08
CA GLY A 401 -32.30 30.74 -14.40
C GLY A 401 -32.34 31.79 -13.30
N VAL A 402 -33.25 31.58 -12.34
CA VAL A 402 -33.29 32.36 -11.11
C VAL A 402 -32.28 31.80 -10.10
N PRO A 403 -31.66 32.65 -9.26
CA PRO A 403 -30.82 32.19 -8.14
C PRO A 403 -31.59 31.18 -7.27
N ARG A 404 -30.89 30.12 -6.82
CA ARG A 404 -31.47 29.02 -6.03
C ARG A 404 -31.10 29.11 -4.55
#